data_AF-A0A7Y1X4S0-F1
#
_entry.id   AF-A0A7Y1X4S0-F1
#
_cell.length_a   1.000
_cell.length_b   1.000
_cell.length_c   1.000
_cell.angle_alpha   90.00
_cell.angle_beta   90.00
_cell.angle_gamma   90.00
#
_symmetry.space_group_name_H-M   'P 1'
#
loop_
_entity.id
_entity.type
_entity.pdbx_description
1 polymer ?
#
loop_
_entity_poly.entity_id
_entity_poly.type
_entity_poly.pdbx_seq_one_letter_code
_entity_poly.pdbx_strand_id
1 'polypeptide(L)'
;MKSSRKHMIGLSMRTSLTLCVLAALIALSSCGSETFTPEAKRADAIEKFKLTPAQTDIMDAYFEGMTKKSPEGKFTRRWTQIAACYAARINIEPRYDVVHRDYIRDFEAVEKDYYPWFQRRGVSDDASYELGNKVKTASDFCHNTIRR
;
A
#
# COMPACT_ATOMS: atom_id res chain seq x y z
N MET A 1 27.28 3.49 -85.44
CA MET A 1 27.16 2.16 -86.09
C MET A 1 27.83 1.13 -85.20
N LYS A 2 27.14 -0.01 -84.92
CA LYS A 2 27.63 -1.25 -84.26
C LYS A 2 28.08 -1.03 -82.79
N SER A 3 27.86 -1.88 -81.79
CA SER A 3 27.48 -3.29 -81.67
C SER A 3 27.13 -3.50 -80.18
N SER A 4 25.96 -4.04 -79.84
CA SER A 4 25.79 -5.39 -79.26
C SER A 4 26.57 -5.73 -77.99
N ARG A 5 25.84 -5.93 -76.88
CA ARG A 5 26.05 -6.89 -75.74
C ARG A 5 24.91 -6.65 -74.73
N LYS A 6 23.81 -7.42 -74.70
CA LYS A 6 23.63 -8.75 -74.08
C LYS A 6 24.46 -8.97 -72.81
N HIS A 7 23.81 -8.93 -71.64
CA HIS A 7 23.97 -9.86 -70.50
C HIS A 7 22.69 -9.76 -69.64
N MET A 8 21.78 -10.73 -69.80
CA MET A 8 21.53 -11.82 -68.84
C MET A 8 21.04 -11.33 -67.48
N ILE A 9 19.71 -11.34 -67.35
CA ILE A 9 18.96 -11.29 -66.09
C ILE A 9 19.24 -12.61 -65.37
N GLY A 10 20.04 -12.56 -64.31
CA GLY A 10 20.16 -13.65 -63.35
C GLY A 10 18.98 -13.61 -62.39
N LEU A 11 17.95 -14.41 -62.67
CA LEU A 11 17.00 -14.83 -61.63
C LEU A 11 17.79 -15.67 -60.62
N SER A 12 18.03 -15.14 -59.43
CA SER A 12 18.34 -15.95 -58.26
C SER A 12 17.16 -15.87 -57.29
N MET A 13 16.24 -16.81 -57.45
CA MET A 13 15.33 -17.23 -56.39
C MET A 13 16.18 -17.64 -55.18
N ARG A 14 15.89 -17.06 -54.02
CA ARG A 14 15.80 -17.70 -52.69
C ARG A 14 15.72 -16.60 -51.64
N THR A 15 14.52 -16.07 -51.46
CA THR A 15 14.10 -15.43 -50.21
C THR A 15 14.02 -16.52 -49.14
N SER A 16 15.17 -16.89 -48.58
CA SER A 16 15.21 -17.65 -47.33
C SER A 16 14.90 -16.67 -46.20
N LEU A 17 13.64 -16.62 -45.80
CA LEU A 17 13.25 -16.20 -44.46
C LEU A 17 14.04 -17.06 -43.47
N THR A 18 14.98 -16.45 -42.76
CA THR A 18 15.54 -17.03 -41.53
C THR A 18 15.63 -15.93 -40.50
N LEU A 19 14.46 -15.37 -40.17
CA LEU A 19 14.23 -14.57 -38.98
C LEU A 19 13.82 -15.52 -37.83
N CYS A 20 14.71 -16.46 -37.46
CA CYS A 20 14.60 -17.09 -36.14
C CYS A 20 15.35 -16.19 -35.16
N VAL A 21 14.67 -15.10 -34.86
CA VAL A 21 14.90 -14.14 -33.80
C VAL A 21 15.24 -14.88 -32.52
N LEU A 22 16.31 -14.41 -31.88
CA LEU A 22 16.69 -14.62 -30.48
C LEU A 22 15.46 -14.73 -29.57
N ALA A 23 14.96 -15.93 -29.34
CA ALA A 23 13.88 -16.20 -28.39
C ALA A 23 14.32 -17.18 -27.29
N ALA A 24 15.62 -17.21 -26.96
CA ALA A 24 16.17 -18.16 -25.99
C ALA A 24 17.13 -17.52 -24.95
N LEU A 25 17.10 -16.19 -24.77
CA LEU A 25 17.93 -15.49 -23.76
C LEU A 25 17.14 -14.57 -22.81
N ILE A 26 15.80 -14.54 -22.87
CA ILE A 26 14.97 -13.75 -21.95
C ILE A 26 14.32 -14.64 -20.87
N ALA A 27 14.63 -15.93 -20.84
CA ALA A 27 14.03 -16.88 -19.89
C ALA A 27 14.78 -17.02 -18.55
N LEU A 28 15.91 -16.31 -18.32
CA LEU A 28 16.80 -16.60 -17.17
C LEU A 28 17.33 -15.39 -16.37
N SER A 29 16.77 -14.19 -16.54
CA SER A 29 17.20 -13.04 -15.72
C SER A 29 16.05 -12.09 -15.39
N SER A 30 15.04 -12.61 -14.70
CA SER A 30 14.47 -11.86 -13.59
C SER A 30 14.08 -12.83 -12.48
N CYS A 31 15.10 -13.25 -11.71
CA CYS A 31 14.91 -13.42 -10.27
C CYS A 31 14.60 -12.01 -9.74
N GLY A 32 13.37 -11.55 -10.02
CA GLY A 32 12.95 -10.18 -9.85
C GLY A 32 13.00 -9.89 -8.37
N SER A 33 13.94 -9.03 -7.99
CA SER A 33 13.86 -8.28 -6.75
C SER A 33 12.41 -7.86 -6.55
N GLU A 34 11.72 -8.43 -5.57
CA GLU A 34 10.36 -8.04 -5.21
C GLU A 34 10.35 -6.52 -5.06
N THR A 35 9.80 -5.83 -6.05
CA THR A 35 9.54 -4.40 -5.96
C THR A 35 8.41 -4.27 -4.93
N PHE A 36 8.81 -4.19 -3.67
CA PHE A 36 7.96 -4.04 -2.50
C PHE A 36 7.26 -2.67 -2.53
N THR A 37 6.23 -2.54 -3.35
CA THR A 37 5.43 -1.30 -3.42
C THR A 37 4.58 -1.14 -2.15
N PRO A 38 4.19 0.10 -1.79
CA PRO A 38 3.25 0.34 -0.70
C PRO A 38 1.95 -0.46 -0.84
N GLU A 39 1.44 -0.62 -2.05
CA GLU A 39 0.22 -1.36 -2.37
C GLU A 39 0.36 -2.85 -2.11
N ALA A 40 1.51 -3.45 -2.46
CA ALA A 40 1.80 -4.85 -2.16
C ALA A 40 1.87 -5.11 -0.65
N LYS A 41 2.53 -4.21 0.11
CA LYS A 41 2.57 -4.28 1.59
C LYS A 41 1.18 -4.12 2.20
N ARG A 42 0.35 -3.26 1.62
CA ARG A 42 -1.04 -3.05 2.04
C ARG A 42 -1.88 -4.32 1.83
N ALA A 43 -1.78 -4.94 0.66
CA ALA A 43 -2.48 -6.19 0.36
C ALA A 43 -2.05 -7.34 1.30
N ASP A 44 -0.75 -7.54 1.50
CA ASP A 44 -0.19 -8.53 2.44
C ASP A 44 -0.75 -8.32 3.86
N ALA A 45 -0.83 -7.07 4.31
CA ALA A 45 -1.36 -6.76 5.64
C ALA A 45 -2.88 -7.03 5.75
N ILE A 46 -3.67 -6.68 4.74
CA ILE A 46 -5.12 -6.98 4.71
C ILE A 46 -5.34 -8.49 4.80
N GLU A 47 -4.61 -9.27 4.01
CA GLU A 47 -4.71 -10.73 4.00
C GLU A 47 -4.27 -11.33 5.34
N LYS A 48 -3.08 -10.94 5.83
CA LYS A 48 -2.49 -11.46 7.06
C LYS A 48 -3.38 -11.23 8.28
N PHE A 49 -3.98 -10.05 8.39
CA PHE A 49 -4.84 -9.69 9.52
C PHE A 49 -6.32 -10.04 9.27
N LYS A 50 -6.65 -10.58 8.09
CA LYS A 50 -8.02 -10.95 7.68
C LYS A 50 -9.01 -9.79 7.89
N LEU A 51 -8.62 -8.60 7.42
CA LEU A 51 -9.42 -7.40 7.64
C LEU A 51 -10.73 -7.46 6.85
N THR A 52 -11.82 -7.06 7.49
CA THR A 52 -13.08 -6.76 6.80
C THR A 52 -12.96 -5.46 5.97
N PRO A 53 -13.91 -5.16 5.06
CA PRO A 53 -13.91 -3.88 4.34
C PRO A 53 -13.90 -2.66 5.28
N ALA A 54 -14.73 -2.66 6.33
CA ALA A 54 -14.77 -1.56 7.31
C ALA A 54 -13.44 -1.40 8.07
N GLN A 55 -12.79 -2.51 8.42
CA GLN A 55 -11.46 -2.47 9.04
C GLN A 55 -10.38 -2.01 8.04
N THR A 56 -10.53 -2.33 6.76
CA THR A 56 -9.63 -1.84 5.71
C THR A 56 -9.71 -0.32 5.61
N ASP A 57 -10.90 0.27 5.70
CA ASP A 57 -11.07 1.73 5.71
C ASP A 57 -10.40 2.38 6.94
N ILE A 58 -10.47 1.74 8.10
CA ILE A 58 -9.75 2.17 9.32
C ILE A 58 -8.24 2.06 9.11
N MET A 59 -7.76 0.96 8.53
CA MET A 59 -6.33 0.76 8.23
C MET A 59 -5.83 1.87 7.31
N ASP A 60 -6.58 2.21 6.27
CA ASP A 60 -6.22 3.24 5.30
C ASP A 60 -6.19 4.63 5.94
N ALA A 61 -7.19 4.98 6.75
CA ALA A 61 -7.21 6.23 7.50
C ALA A 61 -6.02 6.34 8.48
N TYR A 62 -5.69 5.25 9.18
CA TYR A 62 -4.51 5.20 10.05
C TYR A 62 -3.22 5.33 9.25
N PHE A 63 -3.15 4.65 8.10
CA PHE A 63 -2.01 4.68 7.20
C PHE A 63 -1.76 6.10 6.69
N GLU A 64 -2.81 6.77 6.21
CA GLU A 64 -2.80 8.18 5.79
C GLU A 64 -2.29 9.11 6.91
N GLY A 65 -2.74 8.92 8.15
CA GLY A 65 -2.23 9.69 9.28
C GLY A 65 -0.74 9.49 9.55
N MET A 66 -0.24 8.26 9.40
CA MET A 66 1.20 7.98 9.53
C MET A 66 2.04 8.52 8.37
N THR A 67 1.48 8.59 7.15
CA THR A 67 2.24 9.08 5.98
C THR A 67 2.56 10.58 6.09
N LYS A 68 1.68 11.37 6.71
CA LYS A 68 1.89 12.81 6.98
C LYS A 68 3.21 13.09 7.74
N LYS A 69 3.65 12.16 8.60
CA LYS A 69 4.89 12.24 9.41
C LYS A 69 6.18 11.92 8.64
N SER A 70 6.09 11.20 7.52
CA SER A 70 7.28 10.73 6.78
C SER A 70 7.18 11.07 5.29
N PRO A 71 7.27 12.37 4.93
CA PRO A 71 7.21 12.81 3.53
C PRO A 71 8.35 12.22 2.68
N GLU A 72 9.45 11.78 3.30
CA GLU A 72 10.58 11.12 2.63
C GLU A 72 10.35 9.63 2.31
N GLY A 73 9.14 9.11 2.55
CA GLY A 73 8.77 7.78 2.05
C GLY A 73 9.49 6.62 2.72
N LYS A 74 9.86 6.74 4.01
CA LYS A 74 10.28 5.59 4.84
C LYS A 74 9.07 4.74 5.21
N PHE A 75 8.37 4.25 4.18
CA PHE A 75 7.29 3.29 4.20
C PHE A 75 7.82 1.93 4.60
N THR A 76 7.93 1.74 5.91
CA THR A 76 8.36 0.47 6.46
C THR A 76 7.18 -0.50 6.46
N ARG A 77 7.48 -1.77 6.15
CA ARG A 77 6.55 -2.90 6.38
C ARG A 77 5.94 -2.86 7.78
N ARG A 78 6.70 -2.36 8.75
CA ARG A 78 6.30 -2.18 10.14
C ARG A 78 5.08 -1.26 10.30
N TRP A 79 5.06 -0.11 9.63
CA TRP A 79 3.94 0.83 9.75
C TRP A 79 2.64 0.25 9.20
N THR A 80 2.70 -0.39 8.03
CA THR A 80 1.53 -1.08 7.46
C THR A 80 1.01 -2.18 8.38
N GLN A 81 1.90 -2.95 9.01
CA GLN A 81 1.52 -3.95 10.01
C GLN A 81 0.88 -3.33 11.25
N ILE A 82 1.36 -2.17 11.73
CA ILE A 82 0.79 -1.47 12.89
C ILE A 82 -0.63 -1.00 12.57
N ALA A 83 -0.85 -0.38 11.41
CA ALA A 83 -2.18 0.03 10.98
C ALA A 83 -3.15 -1.15 10.85
N ALA A 84 -2.70 -2.27 10.26
CA ALA A 84 -3.53 -3.46 10.12
C ALA A 84 -3.87 -4.11 11.47
N CYS A 85 -2.89 -4.22 12.38
CA CYS A 85 -3.14 -4.67 13.75
C CYS A 85 -4.16 -3.77 14.46
N TYR A 86 -4.00 -2.45 14.32
CA TYR A 86 -4.90 -1.48 14.94
C TYR A 86 -6.33 -1.66 14.43
N ALA A 87 -6.50 -1.73 13.11
CA ALA A 87 -7.79 -1.94 12.46
C ALA A 87 -8.47 -3.25 12.86
N ALA A 88 -7.70 -4.34 12.97
CA ALA A 88 -8.21 -5.64 13.40
C ALA A 88 -8.71 -5.63 14.86
N ARG A 89 -8.17 -4.73 15.69
CA ARG A 89 -8.37 -4.75 17.15
C ARG A 89 -9.33 -3.69 17.65
N ILE A 90 -9.36 -2.52 17.00
CA ILE A 90 -10.21 -1.42 17.46
C ILE A 90 -11.68 -1.78 17.23
N ASN A 91 -12.50 -1.56 18.26
CA ASN A 91 -13.95 -1.74 18.18
C ASN A 91 -14.64 -0.43 18.60
N ILE A 92 -15.00 0.37 17.60
CA ILE A 92 -15.71 1.65 17.76
C ILE A 92 -17.17 1.43 17.38
N GLU A 93 -18.09 2.01 18.14
CA GLU A 93 -19.50 1.96 17.77
C GLU A 93 -19.73 2.71 16.44
N PRO A 94 -20.63 2.24 15.54
CA PRO A 94 -20.82 2.86 14.23
C PRO A 94 -21.12 4.38 14.25
N ARG A 95 -21.81 4.87 15.29
CA ARG A 95 -22.08 6.32 15.45
C ARG A 95 -20.83 7.18 15.63
N TYR A 96 -19.70 6.59 16.00
CA TYR A 96 -18.42 7.26 16.21
C TYR A 96 -17.38 6.95 15.13
N ASP A 97 -17.74 6.17 14.11
CA ASP A 97 -16.82 5.69 13.08
C ASP A 97 -16.18 6.83 12.27
N VAL A 98 -16.98 7.81 11.85
CA VAL A 98 -16.48 9.00 11.12
C VAL A 98 -15.50 9.79 11.97
N VAL A 99 -15.90 10.14 13.20
CA VAL A 99 -15.08 10.95 14.11
C VAL A 99 -13.80 10.21 14.53
N HIS A 100 -13.85 8.89 14.66
CA HIS A 100 -12.68 8.05 14.91
C HIS A 100 -11.71 8.02 13.72
N ARG A 101 -12.20 7.83 12.49
CA ARG A 101 -11.33 7.85 11.31
C ARG A 101 -10.65 9.21 11.11
N ASP A 102 -11.38 10.29 11.37
CA ASP A 102 -10.80 11.64 11.32
C ASP A 102 -9.71 11.81 12.39
N TYR A 103 -9.89 11.24 13.59
CA TYR A 103 -8.86 11.27 14.64
C TYR A 103 -7.57 10.60 14.18
N ILE A 104 -7.67 9.39 13.62
CA ILE A 104 -6.49 8.63 13.21
C ILE A 104 -5.84 9.17 11.94
N ARG A 105 -6.58 9.88 11.07
CA ARG A 105 -6.00 10.61 9.93
C ARG A 105 -5.15 11.80 10.37
N ASP A 106 -5.47 12.40 11.51
CA ASP A 106 -4.75 13.54 12.07
C ASP A 106 -3.83 13.14 13.24
N PHE A 107 -3.67 11.84 13.48
CA PHE A 107 -3.10 11.23 14.69
C PHE A 107 -1.80 11.88 15.19
N GLU A 108 -0.93 12.35 14.29
CA GLU A 108 0.31 13.03 14.67
C GLU A 108 0.06 14.42 15.30
N ALA A 109 -0.81 15.25 14.69
CA ALA A 109 -1.08 16.60 15.17
C ALA A 109 -1.79 16.61 16.54
N VAL A 110 -2.34 15.46 16.94
CA VAL A 110 -3.23 15.31 18.09
C VAL A 110 -2.80 14.13 18.96
N GLU A 111 -1.54 13.69 18.79
CA GLU A 111 -0.95 12.56 19.53
C GLU A 111 -1.01 12.89 21.03
N LYS A 112 -1.69 12.04 21.81
CA LYS A 112 -1.99 12.20 23.25
C LYS A 112 -3.18 13.08 23.62
N ASP A 113 -3.82 13.72 22.64
CA ASP A 113 -4.98 14.59 22.84
C ASP A 113 -6.31 13.83 22.65
N TYR A 114 -6.34 12.53 22.98
CA TYR A 114 -7.44 11.60 22.66
C TYR A 114 -8.80 12.15 23.09
N TYR A 115 -8.98 12.43 24.38
CA TYR A 115 -10.26 12.87 24.92
C TYR A 115 -10.63 14.30 24.50
N PRO A 116 -9.73 15.30 24.65
CA PRO A 116 -10.05 16.67 24.24
C PRO A 116 -10.37 16.80 22.75
N TRP A 117 -9.78 15.95 21.90
CA TRP A 117 -10.04 15.99 20.46
C TRP A 117 -11.45 15.55 20.09
N PHE A 118 -11.98 14.50 20.75
CA PHE A 118 -13.35 14.02 20.54
C PHE A 118 -14.39 15.02 21.06
N GLN A 119 -14.14 15.64 22.22
CA GLN A 119 -15.02 16.68 22.78
C GLN A 119 -15.17 17.88 21.84
N ARG A 120 -14.06 18.37 21.25
CA ARG A 120 -14.09 19.47 20.26
C ARG A 120 -14.91 19.15 19.00
N ARG A 121 -15.31 17.89 18.80
CA ARG A 121 -16.16 17.42 17.69
C ARG A 121 -17.57 17.00 18.14
N GLY A 122 -17.98 17.43 19.33
CA GLY A 122 -19.35 17.24 19.82
C GLY A 122 -19.63 15.85 20.39
N VAL A 123 -18.59 15.03 20.63
CA VAL A 123 -18.75 13.80 21.40
C VAL A 123 -18.87 14.19 22.89
N SER A 124 -19.85 13.61 23.60
CA SER A 124 -20.03 13.87 25.03
C SER A 124 -18.78 13.50 25.84
N ASP A 125 -18.64 14.03 27.04
CA ASP A 125 -17.48 13.79 27.90
C ASP A 125 -17.25 12.30 28.18
N ASP A 126 -18.29 11.59 28.60
CA ASP A 126 -18.23 10.14 28.89
C ASP A 126 -17.83 9.33 27.66
N ALA A 127 -18.45 9.62 26.51
CA ALA A 127 -18.15 8.92 25.26
C ALA A 127 -16.75 9.26 24.74
N SER A 128 -16.30 10.50 24.92
CA SER A 128 -14.94 10.92 24.56
C SER A 128 -13.91 10.14 25.36
N TYR A 129 -14.14 9.98 26.67
CA TYR A 129 -13.30 9.17 27.55
C TYR A 129 -13.26 7.70 27.14
N GLU A 130 -14.41 7.11 26.82
CA GLU A 130 -14.47 5.72 26.36
C GLU A 130 -13.73 5.52 25.03
N LEU A 131 -14.00 6.39 24.05
CA LEU A 131 -13.35 6.34 22.72
C LEU A 131 -11.84 6.51 22.84
N GLY A 132 -11.37 7.50 23.60
CA GLY A 132 -9.95 7.73 23.79
C GLY A 132 -9.24 6.53 24.43
N ASN A 133 -9.88 5.84 25.38
CA ASN A 133 -9.33 4.63 25.99
C ASN A 133 -9.23 3.47 25.01
N LYS A 134 -10.27 3.25 24.20
CA LYS A 134 -10.26 2.23 23.13
C LYS A 134 -9.12 2.49 22.15
N VAL A 135 -9.02 3.73 21.67
CA VAL A 135 -7.99 4.17 20.72
C VAL A 135 -6.59 3.99 21.31
N LYS A 136 -6.33 4.51 22.52
CA LYS A 136 -5.05 4.39 23.20
C LYS A 136 -4.66 2.93 23.42
N THR A 137 -5.58 2.12 23.93
CA THR A 137 -5.32 0.71 24.23
C THR A 137 -4.98 -0.10 22.98
N ALA A 138 -5.73 0.10 21.89
CA ALA A 138 -5.44 -0.57 20.62
C ALA A 138 -4.11 -0.11 20.02
N SER A 139 -3.82 1.20 20.07
CA SER A 139 -2.56 1.76 19.57
C SER A 139 -1.37 1.22 20.36
N ASP A 140 -1.37 1.36 21.69
CA ASP A 140 -0.29 0.88 22.56
C ASP A 140 -0.02 -0.61 22.36
N PHE A 141 -1.08 -1.42 22.26
CA PHE A 141 -0.94 -2.85 22.02
C PHE A 141 -0.20 -3.15 20.71
N CYS A 142 -0.63 -2.53 19.60
CA CYS A 142 -0.09 -2.81 18.28
C CYS A 142 1.34 -2.28 18.10
N HIS A 143 1.61 -1.07 18.60
CA HIS A 143 2.96 -0.50 18.59
C HIS A 143 3.94 -1.35 19.42
N ASN A 144 3.50 -1.92 20.55
CA ASN A 144 4.34 -2.78 21.39
C ASN A 144 4.50 -4.19 20.82
N THR A 145 3.47 -4.75 20.21
CA THR A 145 3.49 -6.11 19.62
C THR A 145 4.40 -6.16 18.39
N ILE A 146 4.32 -5.15 17.52
CA ILE A 146 5.08 -5.10 16.26
C ILE A 146 6.48 -4.48 16.45
N ARG A 147 6.80 -3.98 17.65
CA ARG A 147 8.15 -3.57 18.03
C ARG A 147 9.05 -4.75 18.43
N ARG A 148 8.46 -5.85 18.91
CA ARG A 148 9.15 -7.08 19.29
C ARG A 148 9.32 -8.00 18.08
#